data_AF-A0A9D4MEF3-F1
#
_entry.id   AF-A0A9D4MEF3-F1
#
_cell.length_a   1.000
_cell.length_b   1.000
_cell.length_c   1.000
_cell.angle_alpha   90.00
_cell.angle_beta   90.00
_cell.angle_gamma   90.00
#
_symmetry.space_group_name_H-M   'P 1'
#
loop_
_entity.id
_entity.type
_entity.pdbx_description
1 polymer ?
#
loop_
_entity_poly.entity_id
_entity_poly.type
_entity_poly.pdbx_seq_one_letter_code
_entity_poly.pdbx_strand_id
1 'polypeptide(L)' 'MMKHSGERPYTCEECVYACNSSGDLKKHTRIHSGERPYKCEVCGKAFNRTGTLKKHMRIHSGETIQV' A
#
# COMPACT_ATOMS: atom_id res chain seq x y z
N MET A 1 -17.85 -22.92 13.31
CA MET A 1 -16.81 -22.25 14.13
C MET A 1 -15.76 -21.70 13.18
N MET A 2 -15.74 -20.39 12.94
CA MET A 2 -14.65 -19.76 12.18
C MET A 2 -13.42 -19.77 13.09
N LYS A 3 -12.41 -20.58 12.75
CA LYS A 3 -11.11 -20.55 13.43
C LYS A 3 -10.54 -19.15 13.24
N HIS A 4 -10.59 -18.34 14.30
CA HIS A 4 -9.71 -17.19 14.45
C HIS A 4 -8.33 -17.75 14.88
N SER A 5 -7.70 -18.53 14.01
CA SER A 5 -6.28 -18.86 14.17
C SER A 5 -5.55 -17.55 13.96
N GLY A 6 -5.28 -16.82 15.05
CA GLY A 6 -4.46 -15.61 15.07
C GLY A 6 -2.99 -15.86 14.71
N GLU A 7 -2.71 -16.99 14.09
CA GLU A 7 -1.42 -17.40 13.57
C GLU A 7 -1.12 -16.45 12.41
N ARG A 8 -0.12 -15.59 12.61
CA ARG A 8 0.41 -14.67 11.61
C ARG A 8 1.71 -15.30 11.07
N PRO A 9 1.63 -16.35 10.21
CA PRO A 9 2.82 -17.07 9.74
C PRO A 9 3.76 -16.19 8.92
N TYR A 10 3.27 -15.05 8.42
CA TYR A 10 4.09 -14.11 7.66
C TYR A 10 4.59 -13.00 8.59
N THR A 11 5.81 -13.18 9.12
CA THR A 11 6.51 -12.17 9.91
C THR A 11 7.47 -11.37 9.04
N CYS A 12 7.63 -10.09 9.34
CA CYS A 12 8.66 -9.26 8.76
C CYS A 12 9.98 -9.52 9.49
N GLU A 13 11.09 -9.60 8.76
CA GLU A 13 12.42 -9.79 9.37
C GLU A 13 13.04 -8.46 9.81
N GLU A 14 12.60 -7.35 9.23
CA GLU A 14 13.13 -6.01 9.53
C GLU A 14 12.36 -5.31 10.66
N CYS A 15 11.21 -5.86 11.09
CA CYS A 15 10.44 -5.35 12.21
C CYS A 15 9.48 -6.40 12.81
N VAL A 16 8.82 -6.09 13.93
CA VAL A 16 7.91 -7.01 14.63
C VAL A 16 6.52 -7.11 13.95
N TYR A 17 6.36 -6.63 12.71
CA TYR A 17 5.09 -6.74 12.00
C TYR A 17 4.87 -8.17 11.52
N ALA A 18 3.66 -8.69 11.72
CA ALA A 18 3.26 -9.98 11.19
C ALA A 18 1.89 -9.87 10.50
N CYS A 19 1.55 -10.78 9.59
CA CYS A 19 0.22 -10.86 9.00
C CYS A 19 -0.13 -12.31 8.65
N ASN A 20 -1.40 -12.54 8.33
CA ASN A 20 -1.92 -13.85 7.96
C ASN A 20 -1.84 -14.12 6.44
N SER A 21 -1.36 -13.14 5.68
CA SER A 21 -1.34 -13.15 4.22
C SER A 21 0.02 -12.73 3.68
N SER A 22 0.58 -13.51 2.74
CA SER A 22 1.84 -13.17 2.06
C SER A 22 1.76 -11.85 1.29
N GLY A 23 0.58 -11.55 0.74
CA GLY A 23 0.33 -10.30 0.01
C GLY A 23 0.44 -9.05 0.89
N ASP A 24 0.00 -9.11 2.15
CA ASP A 24 0.12 -7.96 3.05
C ASP A 24 1.53 -7.83 3.62
N LEU A 25 2.25 -8.95 3.82
CA LEU A 25 3.67 -8.90 4.16
C LEU A 25 4.46 -8.25 3.02
N LYS A 26 4.22 -8.63 1.77
CA LYS A 26 4.89 -8.04 0.59
C LYS A 26 4.56 -6.55 0.40
N LYS A 27 3.35 -6.12 0.74
CA LYS A 27 3.01 -4.68 0.76
C LYS A 27 3.71 -3.97 1.91
N HIS A 28 3.85 -4.65 3.05
CA HIS A 28 4.56 -4.13 4.20
C HIS A 28 6.05 -3.98 3.91
N THR A 29 6.75 -4.96 3.34
CA THR A 29 8.20 -4.85 3.07
C THR A 29 8.58 -3.66 2.17
N ARG A 30 7.66 -3.19 1.32
CA ARG A 30 7.83 -1.94 0.54
C ARG A 30 8.03 -0.69 1.41
N ILE A 31 7.60 -0.70 2.68
CA ILE A 31 7.84 0.41 3.61
C ILE A 31 9.30 0.50 4.02
N HIS A 32 9.98 -0.64 4.14
CA HIS A 32 11.39 -0.71 4.53
C HIS A 32 12.30 -0.40 3.36
N SER A 33 12.02 -1.00 2.19
CA SER A 33 12.80 -0.74 0.98
C SER A 33 12.59 0.68 0.41
N GLY A 34 11.61 1.44 0.93
CA GLY A 34 11.23 2.74 0.39
C GLY A 34 10.70 2.69 -1.05
N GLU A 35 10.47 1.49 -1.59
CA GLU A 35 10.01 1.29 -2.96
C GLU A 35 8.62 1.89 -3.14
N ARG A 36 8.58 2.92 -3.98
CA ARG A 36 7.35 3.61 -4.37
C ARG A 36 7.14 3.41 -5.87
N PRO A 37 6.66 2.22 -6.28
CA PRO A 37 6.48 1.90 -7.69
C PRO A 37 5.40 2.77 -8.36
N TYR A 38 4.50 3.36 -7.57
CA TYR A 38 3.41 4.17 -8.09
C TYR A 38 3.80 5.64 -8.09
N LYS A 39 4.40 6.10 -9.18
CA LYS A 39 4.78 7.51 -9.36
C LYS A 39 3.64 8.28 -10.03
N CYS A 40 3.37 9.47 -9.52
CA CYS A 40 2.52 10.44 -10.19
C CYS A 40 3.31 11.06 -11.34
N GLU A 41 2.79 10.93 -12.56
CA GLU A 41 3.44 11.48 -13.75
C GLU A 41 3.31 13.01 -13.85
N VAL A 42 2.34 13.60 -13.14
CA VAL A 42 2.09 15.05 -13.17
C VAL A 42 3.09 15.82 -12.30
N CYS A 43 3.38 15.33 -11.07
CA CYS A 43 4.25 16.04 -10.13
C CYS A 43 5.45 15.22 -9.62
N GLY A 44 5.65 14.01 -10.14
CA GLY A 44 6.75 13.13 -9.75
C GLY A 44 6.62 12.49 -8.36
N LYS A 45 5.54 12.76 -7.60
CA LYS A 45 5.35 12.17 -6.27
C LYS A 45 5.17 10.66 -6.35
N ALA A 46 5.99 9.93 -5.60
CA ALA A 46 5.93 8.47 -5.56
C ALA A 46 5.14 7.96 -4.35
N PHE A 47 4.33 6.93 -4.54
CA PHE A 47 3.47 6.28 -3.55
C PHE A 47 3.72 4.76 -3.49
N ASN A 48 3.48 4.17 -2.33
CA ASN A 48 3.62 2.73 -2.09
C ASN A 48 2.34 1.91 -2.37
N ARG A 49 1.21 2.60 -2.60
CA ARG A 49 -0.11 2.00 -2.86
C ARG A 49 -0.81 2.67 -4.03
N THR A 50 -1.44 1.87 -4.89
CA THR A 50 -2.25 2.33 -6.03
C THR A 50 -3.41 3.22 -5.61
N GLY A 51 -4.14 2.84 -4.55
CA GLY A 51 -5.29 3.61 -4.05
C GLY A 51 -4.90 5.03 -3.61
N THR A 52 -3.73 5.17 -2.99
CA THR A 52 -3.19 6.47 -2.59
C THR A 52 -2.82 7.32 -3.80
N LEU A 53 -2.16 6.73 -4.81
CA LEU A 53 -1.89 7.41 -6.08
C LEU A 53 -3.21 7.85 -6.75
N LYS A 54 -4.22 6.98 -6.83
CA LYS A 54 -5.52 7.31 -7.45
C LYS A 54 -6.22 8.47 -6.73
N LYS A 55 -6.21 8.50 -5.40
CA LYS A 55 -6.74 9.63 -4.61
C LYS A 55 -5.92 10.89 -4.86
N HIS A 56 -4.60 10.76 -4.97
CA HIS A 56 -3.72 11.87 -5.30
C HIS A 56 -3.95 12.40 -6.71
N MET A 57 -4.20 11.57 -7.72
CA MET A 57 -4.47 12.08 -9.08
C MET A 57 -5.68 13.02 -9.12
N ARG A 58 -6.65 12.84 -8.22
CA ARG A 58 -7.82 13.75 -8.09
C ARG A 58 -7.43 15.19 -7.74
N ILE A 59 -6.29 15.41 -7.08
CA ILE A 59 -5.83 16.77 -6.76
C ILE A 59 -5.23 17.47 -7.98
N HIS A 60 -4.72 16.72 -8.96
CA HIS A 60 -4.16 17.27 -10.19
C HIS A 60 -5.22 17.52 -11.24
N SER A 61 -6.25 16.67 -11.28
CA SER A 61 -7.31 16.81 -12.28
C SER A 61 -8.16 18.07 -12.10
N GLY A 62 -8.09 18.79 -10.97
CA GLY A 62 -8.68 20.13 -10.79
C GLY A 62 -10.20 20.28 -11.00
N GLU A 63 -10.88 19.26 -11.51
CA GLU A 63 -12.20 19.34 -12.09
C GLU A 63 -13.02 18.11 -11.65
N THR A 64 -13.89 18.39 -10.66
CA THR A 64 -15.33 18.10 -10.67
C THR A 64 -15.83 16.66 -10.75
N ILE A 65 -16.82 16.39 -9.90
CA ILE A 65 -18.02 15.65 -10.29
C ILE A 65 -18.36 16.04 -11.74
N GLN A 66 -18.26 15.12 -12.68
CA GLN A 66 -19.20 15.15 -13.80
C GLN A 66 -20.21 14.05 -13.54
N VAL A 67 -21.39 14.55 -13.12
CA VAL A 67 -22.69 13.94 -12.78
C VAL A 67 -22.73 12.94 -11.62
#